data_AF-H0BU43-F1
#
_entry.id   AF-H0BU43-F1
#
_cell.length_a   1.000
_cell.length_b   1.000
_cell.length_c   1.000
_cell.angle_alpha   90.00
_cell.angle_beta   90.00
_cell.angle_gamma   90.00
#
_symmetry.space_group_name_H-M   'P 1'
#
loop_
_entity.id
_entity.type
_entity.pdbx_description
1 polymer ?
#
loop_
_entity_poly.entity_id
_entity_poly.type
_entity_poly.pdbx_seq_one_letter_code
_entity_poly.pdbx_strand_id
1 'polypeptide(L)'
;MITLVATLVRFLLRHLMAFVVICAVLLAGHWGWAQWQGYRASQAELAELAAADERIANDLSRLATASQGRVAGLASASLDVLANRIDALDEETRRKQLQRQQASALGPVLHGQPIVAHQLDGMRLDAEIFLLNAERKHLQDLRLRLQATQSAQARRAELERLRLVHEGLYTQWQAARREREALEQRHPVACRLGVGGVGGVGAAEYRQCAQLRALQDQLLAENRRAAQDYERQQAIAQADELLPPLAAFAPPLADTGALLAPLRERQAALQALRQGNWFYRLSLPLMAVMPTALLILLGAMVAPLAIKALFYFVLAPRAARCPPIRLLPDSLGALALQPHQSAVSLEVTVDARHELLLHPDFLQSASVAGHTDTCWLLNPQYPLTSLASGMVALTRIRTTAPASFVVSSTQDAHSEIGLLVLPAGAALVMQPHNLVGVLQQRGQPVRITSHWRLGTLHAWLTLQLRYLAFHGPAQLIVQGSRGVRVEPAHSGRSISQAATIGFNANLAYSTRRSETFVAYVRGKQALLHDSFQGDAGFYVYGEMPHAAPHGSGAARWLRGVGDSVLKVFGI
;
A
#
# COMPACT_ATOMS: atom_id res chain seq x y z
N MET A 1 -4.63 -27.29 -47.18
CA MET A 1 -4.41 -25.82 -47.27
C MET A 1 -5.23 -25.02 -46.25
N ILE A 2 -6.55 -25.18 -46.16
CA ILE A 2 -7.44 -24.38 -45.27
C ILE A 2 -7.02 -24.45 -43.78
N THR A 3 -6.63 -25.63 -43.31
CA THR A 3 -6.14 -25.84 -41.93
C THR A 3 -4.82 -25.12 -41.64
N LEU A 4 -3.91 -25.06 -42.61
CA LEU A 4 -2.61 -24.41 -42.49
C LEU A 4 -2.75 -22.87 -42.44
N VAL A 5 -3.63 -22.32 -43.28
CA VAL A 5 -4.01 -20.90 -43.26
C VAL A 5 -4.68 -20.53 -41.93
N ALA A 6 -5.62 -21.34 -41.44
CA ALA A 6 -6.28 -21.08 -40.16
C ALA A 6 -5.30 -21.11 -38.98
N THR A 7 -4.30 -21.99 -39.01
CA THR A 7 -3.28 -22.08 -37.94
C THR A 7 -2.34 -20.88 -37.97
N LEU A 8 -1.94 -20.43 -39.17
CA LEU A 8 -1.10 -19.24 -39.37
C LEU A 8 -1.80 -17.96 -38.91
N VAL A 9 -3.08 -17.79 -39.28
CA VAL A 9 -3.91 -16.64 -38.86
C VAL A 9 -4.06 -16.61 -37.34
N ARG A 10 -4.32 -17.76 -36.71
CA ARG A 10 -4.47 -17.85 -35.24
C ARG A 10 -3.16 -17.57 -34.52
N PHE A 11 -2.03 -17.99 -35.08
CA PHE A 11 -0.69 -17.64 -34.60
C PHE A 11 -0.44 -16.14 -34.69
N LEU A 12 -0.68 -15.52 -35.85
CA LEU A 12 -0.54 -14.08 -36.08
C LEU A 12 -1.42 -13.26 -35.13
N LEU A 13 -2.70 -13.64 -34.98
CA LEU A 13 -3.63 -12.95 -34.09
C LEU A 13 -3.18 -13.00 -32.62
N ARG A 14 -2.66 -14.15 -32.17
CA ARG A 14 -2.12 -14.29 -30.81
C ARG A 14 -0.92 -13.38 -30.57
N HIS A 15 -0.01 -13.27 -31.54
CA HIS A 15 1.17 -12.41 -31.42
C HIS A 15 0.81 -10.93 -31.55
N LEU A 16 -0.16 -10.59 -32.38
CA LEU A 16 -0.71 -9.22 -32.46
C LEU A 16 -1.36 -8.81 -31.13
N MET A 17 -2.17 -9.68 -30.52
CA MET A 17 -2.74 -9.42 -29.19
C MET A 17 -1.65 -9.26 -28.13
N ALA A 18 -0.63 -10.12 -28.14
CA ALA A 18 0.51 -9.98 -27.22
C ALA A 18 1.24 -8.64 -27.42
N PHE A 19 1.45 -8.22 -28.66
CA PHE A 19 2.05 -6.92 -28.99
C PHE A 19 1.20 -5.75 -28.49
N VAL A 20 -0.12 -5.78 -28.71
CA VAL A 20 -1.05 -4.75 -28.20
C VAL A 20 -0.99 -4.67 -26.67
N VAL A 21 -0.96 -5.82 -25.98
CA VAL A 21 -0.84 -5.86 -24.51
C VAL A 21 0.49 -5.27 -24.05
N ILE A 22 1.60 -5.60 -24.71
CA ILE A 22 2.92 -5.03 -24.38
C ILE A 22 2.91 -3.51 -24.58
N CYS A 23 2.40 -3.02 -25.71
CA CYS A 23 2.27 -1.59 -25.98
C CYS A 23 1.39 -0.89 -24.93
N ALA A 24 0.27 -1.49 -24.53
CA ALA A 24 -0.60 -0.95 -23.48
C ALA A 24 0.12 -0.87 -22.12
N VAL A 25 0.88 -1.90 -21.74
CA VAL A 25 1.68 -1.90 -20.50
C VAL A 25 2.77 -0.82 -20.53
N LEU A 26 3.47 -0.67 -21.66
CA LEU A 26 4.52 0.35 -21.81
C LEU A 26 3.94 1.78 -21.79
N LEU A 27 2.81 2.01 -22.47
CA LEU A 27 2.12 3.31 -22.43
C LEU A 27 1.61 3.64 -21.04
N ALA A 28 0.99 2.68 -20.35
CA ALA A 28 0.55 2.85 -18.96
C ALA A 28 1.74 3.11 -18.01
N GLY A 29 2.86 2.40 -18.21
CA GLY A 29 4.09 2.60 -17.45
C GLY A 29 4.70 3.98 -17.69
N HIS A 30 4.78 4.44 -18.94
CA HIS A 30 5.31 5.76 -19.30
C HIS A 30 4.42 6.89 -18.75
N TRP A 31 3.11 6.77 -18.91
CA TRP A 31 2.14 7.73 -18.36
C TRP A 31 2.20 7.76 -16.83
N GLY A 32 2.28 6.59 -16.19
CA GLY A 32 2.43 6.48 -14.73
C GLY A 32 3.74 7.08 -14.22
N TRP A 33 4.84 6.88 -14.95
CA TRP A 33 6.14 7.47 -14.62
C TRP A 33 6.14 8.99 -14.71
N ALA A 34 5.55 9.56 -15.77
CA ALA A 34 5.39 11.01 -15.91
C ALA A 34 4.54 11.60 -14.77
N GLN A 35 3.44 10.93 -14.40
CA GLN A 35 2.59 11.32 -13.28
C GLN A 35 3.32 11.24 -11.92
N TRP A 36 4.16 10.22 -11.73
CA TRP A 36 5.00 10.08 -10.54
C TRP A 36 6.08 11.17 -10.45
N GLN A 37 6.74 11.48 -11.56
CA GLN A 37 7.72 12.58 -11.62
C GLN A 37 7.06 13.93 -11.28
N GLY A 38 5.87 14.21 -11.83
CA GLY A 38 5.10 15.41 -11.49
C GLY A 38 4.68 15.45 -10.01
N TYR A 39 4.29 14.31 -9.43
CA TYR A 39 4.02 14.21 -8.00
C TYR A 39 5.27 14.50 -7.16
N ARG A 40 6.42 13.92 -7.51
CA ARG A 40 7.67 14.12 -6.77
C ARG A 40 8.16 15.57 -6.84
N ALA A 41 8.07 16.20 -8.01
CA ALA A 41 8.43 17.61 -8.20
C ALA A 41 7.54 18.53 -7.37
N SER A 42 6.21 18.32 -7.40
CA SER A 42 5.27 19.11 -6.58
C SER A 42 5.46 18.90 -5.08
N GLN A 43 5.85 17.69 -4.64
CA GLN A 43 6.17 17.43 -3.24
C GLN A 43 7.44 18.17 -2.79
N ALA A 44 8.48 18.20 -3.63
CA ALA A 44 9.72 18.92 -3.33
C ALA A 44 9.47 20.43 -3.23
N GLU A 45 8.75 21.00 -4.19
CA GLU A 45 8.39 22.44 -4.20
C GLU A 45 7.54 22.81 -2.97
N LEU A 46 6.55 21.98 -2.62
CA LEU A 46 5.70 22.24 -1.45
C LEU A 46 6.50 22.20 -0.14
N ALA A 47 7.44 21.26 -0.01
CA ALA A 47 8.31 21.19 1.17
C ALA A 47 9.23 22.41 1.29
N GLU A 48 9.78 22.89 0.16
CA GLU A 48 10.60 24.09 0.12
C GLU A 48 9.79 25.34 0.49
N LEU A 49 8.59 25.51 -0.08
CA LEU A 49 7.71 26.65 0.22
C LEU A 49 7.21 26.64 1.67
N ALA A 50 6.89 25.46 2.22
CA ALA A 50 6.47 25.33 3.62
C ALA A 50 7.62 25.72 4.57
N ALA A 51 8.84 25.24 4.29
CA ALA A 51 10.02 25.61 5.06
C ALA A 51 10.34 27.12 4.93
N ALA A 52 10.10 27.73 3.77
CA ALA A 52 10.30 29.16 3.56
C ALA A 52 9.28 30.01 4.35
N ASP A 53 7.99 29.65 4.31
CA ASP A 53 6.93 30.33 5.08
C ASP A 53 7.24 30.31 6.58
N GLU A 54 7.64 29.14 7.10
CA GLU A 54 8.01 28.99 8.51
C GLU A 54 9.24 29.83 8.88
N ARG A 55 10.28 29.86 8.03
CA ARG A 55 11.47 30.71 8.26
C ARG A 55 11.12 32.19 8.27
N ILE A 56 10.34 32.66 7.29
CA ILE A 56 9.95 34.07 7.20
C ILE A 56 9.08 34.46 8.41
N ALA A 57 8.12 33.63 8.79
CA ALA A 57 7.28 33.87 9.97
C ALA A 57 8.11 33.94 11.27
N ASN A 58 9.08 33.04 11.43
CA ASN A 58 9.99 33.03 12.57
C ASN A 58 10.91 34.27 12.59
N ASP A 59 11.44 34.69 11.45
CA ASP A 59 12.27 35.89 11.36
C ASP A 59 11.45 37.15 11.65
N LEU A 60 10.22 37.26 11.14
CA LEU A 60 9.33 38.39 11.41
C LEU A 60 8.91 38.46 12.88
N SER A 61 8.61 37.34 13.52
CA SER A 61 8.26 37.33 14.95
C SER A 61 9.43 37.75 15.84
N ARG A 62 10.66 37.31 15.50
CA ARG A 62 11.89 37.78 16.19
C ARG A 62 12.10 39.28 15.99
N LEU A 63 11.95 39.78 14.77
CA LEU A 63 12.10 41.20 14.46
C LEU A 63 11.03 42.05 15.16
N ALA A 64 9.79 41.58 15.21
CA ALA A 64 8.68 42.22 15.92
C ALA A 64 8.92 42.28 17.43
N THR A 65 9.41 41.19 18.03
CA THR A 65 9.75 41.16 19.46
C THR A 65 10.92 42.11 19.75
N ALA A 66 11.93 42.13 18.88
CA ALA A 66 13.07 43.02 19.00
C ALA A 66 12.68 44.50 18.83
N SER A 67 11.79 44.83 17.89
CA SER A 67 11.30 46.21 17.70
C SER A 67 10.44 46.65 18.88
N GLN A 68 9.59 45.78 19.40
CA GLN A 68 8.82 46.08 20.61
C GLN A 68 9.72 46.36 21.82
N GLY A 69 10.77 45.55 22.04
CA GLY A 69 11.76 45.79 23.09
C GLY A 69 12.51 47.12 22.92
N ARG A 70 12.92 47.45 21.69
CA ARG A 70 13.59 48.73 21.38
C ARG A 70 12.68 49.93 21.62
N VAL A 71 11.44 49.89 21.13
CA VAL A 71 10.47 50.99 21.29
C VAL A 71 10.09 51.17 22.75
N ALA A 72 9.90 50.09 23.51
CA ALA A 72 9.63 50.16 24.94
C ALA A 72 10.77 50.85 25.71
N GLY A 73 12.03 50.57 25.36
CA GLY A 73 13.19 51.26 25.95
C GLY A 73 13.32 52.74 25.58
N LEU A 74 12.66 53.18 24.51
CA LEU A 74 12.67 54.56 24.02
C LEU A 74 11.49 55.40 24.51
N ALA A 75 10.53 54.81 25.23
CA ALA A 75 9.34 55.52 25.71
C ALA A 75 9.67 56.69 26.64
N SER A 76 10.81 56.65 27.34
CA SER A 76 11.30 57.72 28.24
C SER A 76 12.55 58.44 27.71
N ALA A 77 12.90 58.28 26.42
CA ALA A 77 14.09 58.86 25.84
C ALA A 77 13.93 60.36 25.50
N SER A 78 15.05 61.07 25.34
CA SER A 78 15.04 62.48 24.91
C SER A 78 14.69 62.62 23.42
N LEU A 79 14.29 63.84 23.01
CA LEU A 79 13.96 64.13 21.61
C LEU A 79 15.12 63.86 20.64
N ASP A 80 16.36 64.14 21.04
CA ASP A 80 17.54 63.89 20.22
C ASP A 80 17.78 62.39 20.01
N VAL A 81 17.55 61.57 21.04
CA VAL A 81 17.66 60.12 20.94
C VAL A 81 16.60 59.55 20.00
N LEU A 82 15.37 60.07 20.04
CA LEU A 82 14.31 59.69 19.11
C LEU A 82 14.60 60.13 17.67
N ALA A 83 15.13 61.34 17.47
CA ALA A 83 15.51 61.83 16.15
C ALA A 83 16.61 60.97 15.53
N ASN A 84 17.69 60.70 16.28
CA ASN A 84 18.78 59.83 15.84
C ASN A 84 18.29 58.42 15.49
N ARG A 85 17.30 57.89 16.23
CA ARG A 85 16.72 56.58 15.93
C ARG A 85 15.89 56.57 14.65
N ILE A 86 15.09 57.62 14.43
CA ILE A 86 14.30 57.76 13.19
C ILE A 86 15.24 57.82 11.98
N ASP A 87 16.32 58.59 12.06
CA ASP A 87 17.31 58.70 10.99
C ASP A 87 18.03 57.36 10.73
N ALA A 88 18.35 56.61 11.79
CA ALA A 88 18.92 55.27 11.66
C ALA A 88 17.95 54.28 10.98
N LEU A 89 16.65 54.36 11.30
CA LEU A 89 15.62 53.53 10.66
C LEU A 89 15.42 53.91 9.18
N ASP A 90 15.51 55.19 8.85
CA ASP A 90 15.40 55.67 7.46
C ASP A 90 16.57 55.14 6.61
N GLU A 91 17.78 55.16 7.16
CA GLU A 91 18.97 54.59 6.50
C GLU A 91 18.87 53.07 6.36
N GLU A 92 18.40 52.35 7.39
CA GLU A 92 18.19 50.90 7.33
C GLU A 92 17.13 50.52 6.30
N THR A 93 16.02 51.26 6.26
CA THR A 93 14.94 51.07 5.29
C THR A 93 15.44 51.30 3.86
N ARG A 94 16.23 52.36 3.63
CA ARG A 94 16.83 52.66 2.32
C ARG A 94 17.77 51.54 1.87
N ARG A 95 18.60 51.00 2.76
CA ARG A 95 19.49 49.86 2.45
C ARG A 95 18.69 48.62 2.04
N LYS A 96 17.64 48.28 2.79
CA LYS A 96 16.79 47.13 2.47
C LYS A 96 16.00 47.34 1.17
N GLN A 97 15.56 48.56 0.89
CA GLN A 97 14.91 48.89 -0.40
C GLN A 97 15.87 48.72 -1.59
N LEU A 98 17.13 49.10 -1.45
CA LEU A 98 18.15 48.86 -2.48
C LEU A 98 18.39 47.36 -2.70
N GLN A 99 18.51 46.58 -1.62
CA GLN A 99 18.60 45.12 -1.70
C GLN A 99 17.37 44.52 -2.38
N ARG A 100 16.18 45.04 -2.07
CA ARG A 100 14.92 44.60 -2.69
C ARG A 100 14.86 44.90 -4.18
N GLN A 101 15.34 46.06 -4.62
CA GLN A 101 15.43 46.42 -6.04
C GLN A 101 16.39 45.50 -6.80
N GLN A 102 17.54 45.18 -6.21
CA GLN A 102 18.49 44.21 -6.78
C GLN A 102 17.86 42.81 -6.90
N ALA A 103 17.11 42.36 -5.90
CA ALA A 103 16.37 41.09 -5.95
C ALA A 103 15.19 41.11 -6.94
N SER A 104 14.56 42.27 -7.16
CA SER A 104 13.39 42.42 -8.04
C SER A 104 13.71 42.56 -9.53
N ALA A 105 14.97 42.84 -9.89
CA ALA A 105 15.43 42.95 -11.28
C ALA A 105 15.32 41.63 -12.07
N LEU A 106 15.00 40.52 -11.39
CA LEU A 106 14.92 39.17 -11.94
C LEU A 106 13.48 38.73 -12.32
N GLY A 107 12.49 39.61 -12.25
CA GLY A 107 11.14 39.43 -12.83
C GLY A 107 10.00 39.19 -11.82
N PRO A 108 8.73 39.47 -12.20
CA PRO A 108 7.57 39.35 -11.31
C PRO A 108 7.18 37.90 -11.02
N VAL A 109 6.44 37.68 -9.94
CA VAL A 109 5.77 36.40 -9.63
C VAL A 109 4.66 36.19 -10.66
N LEU A 110 4.88 35.29 -11.62
CA LEU A 110 3.87 34.90 -12.60
C LEU A 110 2.99 33.78 -12.02
N HIS A 111 1.67 33.95 -12.12
CA HIS A 111 0.72 32.92 -11.68
C HIS A 111 1.03 31.58 -12.37
N GLY A 112 1.26 30.54 -11.55
CA GLY A 112 1.46 29.17 -12.02
C GLY A 112 2.93 28.73 -12.18
N GLN A 113 3.90 29.66 -12.13
CA GLN A 113 5.32 29.32 -12.17
C GLN A 113 5.88 28.97 -10.78
N PRO A 114 6.96 28.17 -10.70
CA PRO A 114 7.63 27.89 -9.44
C PRO A 114 8.18 29.19 -8.84
N ILE A 115 7.96 29.39 -7.54
CA ILE A 115 8.55 30.51 -6.83
C ILE A 115 10.03 30.20 -6.63
N VAL A 116 10.90 31.03 -7.20
CA VAL A 116 12.36 30.84 -7.12
C VAL A 116 12.88 31.49 -5.83
N ALA A 117 14.00 30.98 -5.29
CA ALA A 117 14.62 31.47 -4.07
C ALA A 117 14.71 33.02 -3.96
N HIS A 118 15.08 33.70 -5.05
CA HIS A 118 15.18 35.17 -5.06
C HIS A 118 13.83 35.90 -4.87
N GLN A 119 12.71 35.30 -5.26
CA GLN A 119 11.38 35.85 -5.01
C GLN A 119 10.99 35.72 -3.54
N LEU A 120 11.37 34.60 -2.89
CA LEU A 120 11.20 34.41 -1.45
C LEU A 120 12.02 35.44 -0.65
N ASP A 121 13.27 35.70 -1.06
CA ASP A 121 14.10 36.74 -0.47
C ASP A 121 13.49 38.14 -0.65
N GLY A 122 12.88 38.41 -1.81
CA GLY A 122 12.14 39.64 -2.05
C GLY A 122 10.96 39.82 -1.11
N MET A 123 10.13 38.79 -0.93
CA MET A 123 8.98 38.81 0.00
C MET A 123 9.42 39.00 1.46
N ARG A 124 10.53 38.36 1.84
CA ARG A 124 11.15 38.57 3.16
C ARG A 124 11.54 40.04 3.35
N LEU A 125 12.27 40.62 2.40
CA LEU A 125 12.68 42.03 2.46
C LEU A 125 11.49 42.99 2.51
N ASP A 126 10.41 42.72 1.77
CA ASP A 126 9.18 43.52 1.80
C ASP A 126 8.54 43.51 3.20
N ALA A 127 8.49 42.35 3.85
CA ALA A 127 7.95 42.23 5.19
C ALA A 127 8.84 42.89 6.26
N GLU A 128 10.17 42.81 6.12
CA GLU A 128 11.12 43.52 6.98
C GLU A 128 10.99 45.05 6.85
N ILE A 129 10.89 45.56 5.61
CA ILE A 129 10.66 46.99 5.32
C ILE A 129 9.34 47.47 5.92
N PHE A 130 8.28 46.67 5.80
CA PHE A 130 6.98 46.99 6.38
C PHE A 130 7.05 47.17 7.90
N LEU A 131 7.77 46.28 8.60
CA LEU A 131 7.95 46.35 10.04
C LEU A 131 8.79 47.55 10.47
N LEU A 132 9.87 47.86 9.73
CA LEU A 132 10.68 49.07 9.97
C LEU A 132 9.86 50.35 9.80
N ASN A 133 9.00 50.40 8.77
CA ASN A 133 8.10 51.54 8.55
C ASN A 133 7.07 51.70 9.67
N ALA A 134 6.55 50.59 10.21
CA ALA A 134 5.66 50.62 11.37
C ALA A 134 6.37 51.14 12.62
N GLU A 135 7.61 50.68 12.89
CA GLU A 135 8.46 51.18 13.99
C GLU A 135 8.70 52.69 13.83
N ARG A 136 9.12 53.11 12.63
CA ARG A 136 9.36 54.52 12.29
C ARG A 136 8.14 55.40 12.55
N LYS A 137 6.96 54.99 12.04
CA LYS A 137 5.71 55.75 12.22
C LYS A 137 5.39 55.93 13.70
N HIS A 138 5.51 54.87 14.50
CA HIS A 138 5.27 54.95 15.94
C HIS A 138 6.24 55.91 16.65
N LEU A 139 7.54 55.89 16.29
CA LEU A 139 8.52 56.80 16.86
C LEU A 139 8.28 58.26 16.45
N GLN A 140 7.77 58.51 15.23
CA GLN A 140 7.34 59.85 14.81
C GLN A 140 6.17 60.35 15.65
N ASP A 141 5.18 59.50 15.90
CA ASP A 141 4.04 59.83 16.77
C ASP A 141 4.50 60.11 18.21
N LEU A 142 5.42 59.30 18.74
CA LEU A 142 6.02 59.51 20.07
C LEU A 142 6.78 60.84 20.15
N ARG A 143 7.60 61.15 19.15
CA ARG A 143 8.35 62.43 19.07
C ARG A 143 7.40 63.62 19.08
N LEU A 144 6.36 63.61 18.26
CA LEU A 144 5.36 64.69 18.20
C LEU A 144 4.69 64.90 19.56
N ARG A 145 4.38 63.83 20.29
CA ARG A 145 3.79 63.89 21.64
C ARG A 145 4.74 64.43 22.69
N LEU A 146 6.01 64.04 22.66
CA LEU A 146 7.02 64.58 23.58
C LEU A 146 7.26 66.07 23.31
N GLN A 147 7.31 66.48 22.04
CA GLN A 147 7.37 67.89 21.67
C GLN A 147 6.14 68.67 22.19
N ALA A 148 4.94 68.11 22.01
CA ALA A 148 3.71 68.70 22.54
C ALA A 148 3.74 68.80 24.07
N THR A 149 4.23 67.76 24.76
CA THR A 149 4.33 67.75 26.24
C THR A 149 5.34 68.77 26.76
N GLN A 150 6.53 68.88 26.15
CA GLN A 150 7.54 69.88 26.53
C GLN A 150 7.05 71.31 26.30
N SER A 151 6.39 71.57 25.16
CA SER A 151 5.79 72.88 24.89
C SER A 151 4.65 73.21 25.84
N ALA A 152 3.81 72.23 26.22
CA ALA A 152 2.78 72.41 27.24
C ALA A 152 3.37 72.72 28.62
N GLN A 153 4.46 72.03 29.02
CA GLN A 153 5.18 72.32 30.27
C GLN A 153 5.79 73.72 30.28
N ALA A 154 6.44 74.14 29.19
CA ALA A 154 6.99 75.49 29.06
C ALA A 154 5.89 76.56 29.17
N ARG A 155 4.73 76.32 28.55
CA ARG A 155 3.58 77.23 28.65
C ARG A 155 2.97 77.26 30.05
N ARG A 156 2.91 76.13 30.76
CA ARG A 156 2.48 76.07 32.17
C ARG A 156 3.43 76.87 33.08
N ALA A 157 4.74 76.73 32.89
CA ALA A 157 5.74 77.51 33.62
C ALA A 157 5.61 79.01 33.35
N GLU A 158 5.36 79.41 32.09
CA GLU A 158 5.11 80.83 31.76
C GLU A 158 3.80 81.35 32.36
N LEU A 159 2.74 80.52 32.40
CA LEU A 159 1.47 80.87 33.04
C LEU A 159 1.65 81.05 34.56
N GLU A 160 2.42 80.19 35.22
CA GLU A 160 2.80 80.35 36.63
C GLU A 160 3.60 81.63 36.86
N ARG A 161 4.57 81.94 35.98
CA ARG A 161 5.33 83.19 36.04
C ARG A 161 4.42 84.41 35.93
N LEU A 162 3.51 84.44 34.96
CA LEU A 162 2.55 85.54 34.77
C LEU A 162 1.62 85.69 35.97
N ARG A 163 1.17 84.57 36.56
CA ARG A 163 0.39 84.58 37.80
C ARG A 163 1.15 85.23 38.95
N LEU A 164 2.43 84.86 39.15
CA LEU A 164 3.26 85.43 40.22
C LEU A 164 3.49 86.94 40.01
N VAL A 165 3.64 87.40 38.77
CA VAL A 165 3.74 88.84 38.45
C VAL A 165 2.44 89.58 38.80
N HIS A 166 1.29 89.03 38.39
CA HIS A 166 -0.03 89.59 38.72
C HIS A 166 -0.25 89.69 40.24
N GLU A 167 0.06 88.61 40.98
CA GLU A 167 -0.06 88.56 42.44
C GLU A 167 0.89 89.54 43.14
N GLY A 168 2.12 89.67 42.64
CA GLY A 168 3.11 90.62 43.15
C GLY A 168 2.67 92.09 42.97
N LEU A 169 2.20 92.45 41.78
CA LEU A 169 1.67 93.80 41.50
C LEU A 169 0.44 94.12 42.34
N TYR A 170 -0.46 93.15 42.52
CA TYR A 170 -1.62 93.32 43.37
C TYR A 170 -1.24 93.54 44.84
N THR A 171 -0.23 92.80 45.33
CA THR A 171 0.28 92.95 46.70
C THR A 171 0.91 94.34 46.92
N GLN A 172 1.70 94.83 45.96
CA GLN A 172 2.28 96.18 46.01
C GLN A 172 1.19 97.26 45.98
N TRP A 173 0.17 97.09 45.13
CA TRP A 173 -0.97 98.00 45.09
C TRP A 173 -1.72 98.04 46.44
N GLN A 174 -1.94 96.89 47.07
CA GLN A 174 -2.54 96.82 48.41
C GLN A 174 -1.68 97.47 49.50
N ALA A 175 -0.34 97.37 49.41
CA ALA A 175 0.57 98.04 50.34
C ALA A 175 0.51 99.56 50.17
N ALA A 176 0.62 100.06 48.94
CA ALA A 176 0.48 101.48 48.62
C ALA A 176 -0.90 102.04 49.03
N ARG A 177 -1.96 101.21 48.94
CA ARG A 177 -3.30 101.52 49.44
C ARG A 177 -3.32 101.68 50.95
N ARG A 178 -2.78 100.71 51.69
CA ARG A 178 -2.70 100.75 53.16
C ARG A 178 -1.87 101.93 53.66
N GLU A 179 -0.74 102.24 53.02
CA GLU A 179 0.09 103.39 53.37
C GLU A 179 -0.66 104.71 53.16
N ARG A 180 -1.38 104.85 52.04
CA ARG A 180 -2.20 106.04 51.77
C ARG A 180 -3.31 106.18 52.80
N GLU A 181 -4.04 105.10 53.10
CA GLU A 181 -5.13 105.12 54.08
C GLU A 181 -4.60 105.47 55.49
N ALA A 182 -3.45 104.94 55.89
CA ALA A 182 -2.80 105.30 57.16
C ALA A 182 -2.38 106.79 57.20
N LEU A 183 -1.87 107.34 56.09
CA LEU A 183 -1.50 108.74 55.98
C LEU A 183 -2.75 109.65 56.01
N GLU A 184 -3.83 109.27 55.32
CA GLU A 184 -5.11 109.98 55.32
C GLU A 184 -5.78 109.96 56.71
N GLN A 185 -5.65 108.86 57.47
CA GLN A 185 -6.16 108.78 58.85
C GLN A 185 -5.39 109.69 59.81
N ARG A 186 -4.05 109.79 59.66
CA ARG A 186 -3.21 110.66 60.49
C ARG A 186 -3.41 112.15 60.16
N HIS A 187 -3.65 112.46 58.89
CA HIS A 187 -3.73 113.85 58.39
C HIS A 187 -4.93 114.06 57.46
N PRO A 188 -6.17 114.03 57.98
CA PRO A 188 -7.40 114.02 57.16
C PRO A 188 -7.61 115.30 56.34
N VAL A 189 -7.17 116.45 56.86
CA VAL A 189 -7.30 117.75 56.20
C VAL A 189 -6.15 118.01 55.23
N ALA A 190 -4.90 117.75 55.66
CA ALA A 190 -3.70 118.04 54.88
C ALA A 190 -3.58 117.18 53.60
N CYS A 191 -4.08 115.94 53.60
CA CYS A 191 -4.09 115.09 52.40
C CYS A 191 -5.17 115.46 51.36
N ARG A 192 -6.14 116.33 51.70
CA ARG A 192 -7.28 116.68 50.81
C ARG A 192 -7.23 118.10 50.31
N LEU A 193 -6.91 119.04 51.20
CA LEU A 193 -6.86 120.45 50.92
C LEU A 193 -5.38 120.81 50.79
N GLY A 194 -4.85 120.86 49.57
CA GLY A 194 -3.48 121.32 49.28
C GLY A 194 -3.26 122.81 49.58
N VAL A 195 -3.91 123.33 50.61
CA VAL A 195 -3.92 124.74 50.99
C VAL A 195 -2.79 124.94 52.00
N GLY A 196 -1.63 125.34 51.50
CA GLY A 196 -0.54 125.84 52.31
C GLY A 196 -0.92 127.19 52.93
N GLY A 197 -1.53 127.17 54.11
CA GLY A 197 -1.63 128.34 54.97
C GLY A 197 -0.24 128.74 55.49
N VAL A 198 -0.04 130.05 55.68
CA VAL A 198 1.19 130.71 56.14
C VAL A 198 1.85 129.90 57.28
N GLY A 199 2.97 129.23 56.97
CA GLY A 199 3.69 128.35 57.90
C GLY A 199 4.14 126.99 57.31
N GLY A 200 3.68 126.60 56.12
CA GLY A 200 4.23 125.45 55.37
C GLY A 200 3.83 124.06 55.89
N VAL A 201 3.00 123.97 56.93
CA VAL A 201 2.52 122.71 57.51
C VAL A 201 1.39 122.15 56.64
N GLY A 202 1.58 120.98 56.01
CA GLY A 202 0.56 120.28 55.19
C GLY A 202 0.91 120.08 53.70
N ALA A 203 1.88 120.82 53.15
CA ALA A 203 2.26 120.73 51.73
C ALA A 203 3.11 119.49 51.40
N ALA A 204 3.75 118.87 52.40
CA ALA A 204 4.52 117.64 52.22
C ALA A 204 3.58 116.42 52.18
N GLU A 205 2.60 116.39 53.09
CA GLU A 205 1.59 115.34 53.24
C GLU A 205 0.67 115.28 52.02
N TYR A 206 0.23 116.44 51.50
CA TYR A 206 -0.54 116.50 50.25
C TYR A 206 0.25 115.91 49.06
N ARG A 207 1.54 116.26 48.92
CA ARG A 207 2.41 115.72 47.86
C ARG A 207 2.62 114.22 48.00
N GLN A 208 2.83 113.72 49.21
CA GLN A 208 2.99 112.29 49.48
C GLN A 208 1.70 111.51 49.23
N CYS A 209 0.55 112.03 49.65
CA CYS A 209 -0.76 111.46 49.33
C CYS A 209 -1.03 111.46 47.81
N ALA A 210 -0.66 112.53 47.09
CA ALA A 210 -0.77 112.58 45.62
C ALA A 210 0.18 111.59 44.92
N GLN A 211 1.42 111.43 45.41
CA GLN A 211 2.37 110.44 44.90
C GLN A 211 1.88 109.01 45.10
N LEU A 212 1.32 108.68 46.27
CA LEU A 212 0.74 107.37 46.54
C LEU A 212 -0.49 107.08 45.68
N ARG A 213 -1.30 108.09 45.34
CA ARG A 213 -2.40 107.95 44.38
C ARG A 213 -1.89 107.67 42.97
N ALA A 214 -0.91 108.45 42.49
CA ALA A 214 -0.30 108.21 41.18
C ALA A 214 0.34 106.81 41.11
N LEU A 215 1.02 106.37 42.17
CA LEU A 215 1.59 105.02 42.27
C LEU A 215 0.51 103.93 42.25
N GLN A 216 -0.61 104.13 42.95
CA GLN A 216 -1.74 103.18 42.91
C GLN A 216 -2.36 103.09 41.52
N ASP A 217 -2.57 104.21 40.82
CA ASP A 217 -3.13 104.21 39.48
C ASP A 217 -2.18 103.51 38.49
N GLN A 218 -0.87 103.75 38.62
CA GLN A 218 0.16 103.05 37.85
C GLN A 218 0.14 101.54 38.11
N LEU A 219 0.21 101.11 39.38
CA LEU A 219 0.20 99.69 39.75
C LEU A 219 -1.10 99.00 39.34
N LEU A 220 -2.25 99.70 39.38
CA LEU A 220 -3.52 99.15 38.90
C LEU A 220 -3.51 98.95 37.38
N ALA A 221 -2.98 99.92 36.63
CA ALA A 221 -2.86 99.81 35.18
C ALA A 221 -1.90 98.68 34.77
N GLU A 222 -0.76 98.54 35.45
CA GLU A 222 0.19 97.44 35.27
C GLU A 222 -0.43 96.09 35.63
N ASN A 223 -1.17 96.02 36.75
CA ASN A 223 -1.84 94.81 37.19
C ASN A 223 -2.93 94.34 36.19
N ARG A 224 -3.68 95.27 35.60
CA ARG A 224 -4.66 94.95 34.54
C ARG A 224 -3.98 94.39 33.28
N ARG A 225 -2.81 94.93 32.89
CA ARG A 225 -2.03 94.38 31.78
C ARG A 225 -1.54 92.96 32.09
N ALA A 226 -1.00 92.75 33.28
CA ALA A 226 -0.57 91.43 33.74
C ALA A 226 -1.72 90.40 33.76
N ALA A 227 -2.93 90.81 34.17
CA ALA A 227 -4.12 89.97 34.13
C ALA A 227 -4.51 89.59 32.68
N GLN A 228 -4.49 90.54 31.75
CA GLN A 228 -4.77 90.28 30.33
C GLN A 228 -3.70 89.36 29.69
N ASP A 229 -2.43 89.52 30.06
CA ASP A 229 -1.35 88.64 29.61
C ASP A 229 -1.56 87.21 30.10
N TYR A 230 -1.94 87.05 31.37
CA TYR A 230 -2.30 85.77 31.96
C TYR A 230 -3.50 85.11 31.26
N GLU A 231 -4.61 85.84 31.05
CA GLU A 231 -5.81 85.32 30.38
C GLU A 231 -5.53 84.88 28.94
N ARG A 232 -4.73 85.67 28.19
CA ARG A 232 -4.31 85.30 26.83
C ARG A 232 -3.49 84.01 26.82
N GLN A 233 -2.55 83.87 27.74
CA GLN A 233 -1.72 82.67 27.84
C GLN A 233 -2.55 81.45 28.29
N GLN A 234 -3.52 81.65 29.18
CA GLN A 234 -4.43 80.60 29.62
C GLN A 234 -5.30 80.06 28.47
N ALA A 235 -5.84 80.93 27.61
CA ALA A 235 -6.60 80.52 26.45
C ALA A 235 -5.76 79.65 25.48
N ILE A 236 -4.49 80.02 25.28
CA ILE A 236 -3.54 79.25 24.46
C ILE A 236 -3.21 77.89 25.10
N ALA A 237 -3.13 77.81 26.43
CA ALA A 237 -2.84 76.57 27.14
C ALA A 237 -4.02 75.58 27.11
N GLN A 238 -5.26 76.07 27.19
CA GLN A 238 -6.47 75.24 27.18
C GLN A 238 -6.78 74.62 25.81
N ALA A 239 -6.38 75.28 24.71
CA ALA A 239 -6.62 74.79 23.36
C ALA A 239 -5.84 73.50 23.00
N ASP A 240 -4.73 73.22 23.70
CA ASP A 240 -3.77 72.16 23.33
C ASP A 240 -3.96 70.83 24.11
N GLU A 241 -4.92 70.74 25.04
CA GLU A 241 -5.04 69.62 26.00
C GLU A 241 -5.63 68.31 25.42
N LEU A 242 -5.70 68.16 24.09
CA LEU A 242 -6.53 67.14 23.42
C LEU A 242 -5.78 65.95 22.77
N LEU A 243 -4.51 65.68 23.11
CA LEU A 243 -3.82 64.50 22.57
C LEU A 243 -4.22 63.23 23.35
N PRO A 244 -4.89 62.23 22.71
CA PRO A 244 -5.23 60.97 23.36
C PRO A 244 -3.96 60.16 23.69
N PRO A 245 -3.96 59.29 24.72
CA PRO A 245 -2.79 58.49 25.10
C PRO A 245 -2.29 57.61 23.94
N LEU A 246 -0.97 57.41 23.84
CA LEU A 246 -0.38 56.55 22.80
C LEU A 246 -0.53 55.11 23.29
N ALA A 247 -1.19 54.28 22.49
CA ALA A 247 -1.18 52.85 22.75
C ALA A 247 0.26 52.30 22.67
N ALA A 248 0.54 51.26 23.45
CA ALA A 248 1.82 50.56 23.35
C ALA A 248 2.05 50.08 21.92
N PHE A 249 3.29 50.16 21.44
CA PHE A 249 3.65 49.70 20.11
C PHE A 249 3.34 48.20 19.96
N ALA A 250 2.42 47.89 19.06
CA ALA A 250 2.10 46.55 18.63
C ALA A 250 2.37 46.47 17.11
N PRO A 251 3.42 45.76 16.67
CA PRO A 251 3.72 45.64 15.25
C PRO A 251 2.54 44.92 14.53
N PRO A 252 2.09 45.43 13.37
CA PRO A 252 0.94 44.87 12.64
C PRO A 252 1.30 43.57 11.92
N LEU A 253 1.54 42.50 12.67
CA LEU A 253 1.87 41.17 12.15
C LEU A 253 0.75 40.59 11.27
N ALA A 254 -0.52 40.93 11.55
CA ALA A 254 -1.65 40.49 10.72
C ALA A 254 -1.55 41.00 9.27
N ASP A 255 -1.06 42.23 9.08
CA ASP A 255 -0.94 42.86 7.76
C ASP A 255 0.22 42.25 6.93
N THR A 256 1.20 41.63 7.60
CA THR A 256 2.25 40.87 6.89
C THR A 256 1.70 39.62 6.19
N GLY A 257 0.51 39.13 6.61
CA GLY A 257 -0.19 38.03 5.95
C GLY A 257 -0.58 38.34 4.50
N ALA A 258 -0.84 39.61 4.17
CA ALA A 258 -1.15 40.04 2.80
C ALA A 258 0.10 39.99 1.90
N LEU A 259 1.28 40.28 2.44
CA LEU A 259 2.55 40.21 1.71
C LEU A 259 2.94 38.76 1.35
N LEU A 260 2.54 37.80 2.20
CA LEU A 260 2.78 36.36 2.00
C LEU A 260 1.64 35.64 1.27
N ALA A 261 0.58 36.35 0.85
CA ALA A 261 -0.57 35.76 0.16
C ALA A 261 -0.17 34.99 -1.12
N PRO A 262 0.72 35.49 -2.00
CA PRO A 262 1.12 34.76 -3.21
C PRO A 262 1.80 33.42 -2.91
N LEU A 263 2.57 33.35 -1.82
CA LEU A 263 3.23 32.12 -1.37
C LEU A 263 2.18 31.08 -0.94
N ARG A 264 1.20 31.51 -0.13
CA ARG A 264 0.12 30.63 0.36
C ARG A 264 -0.81 30.17 -0.75
N GLU A 265 -1.14 31.03 -1.71
CA GLU A 265 -1.89 30.64 -2.90
C GLU A 265 -1.17 29.56 -3.71
N ARG A 266 0.15 29.67 -3.87
CA ARG A 266 0.95 28.64 -4.55
C ARG A 266 0.94 27.32 -3.79
N GLN A 267 1.10 27.35 -2.47
CA GLN A 267 0.99 26.15 -1.64
C GLN A 267 -0.39 25.48 -1.80
N ALA A 268 -1.47 26.26 -1.77
CA ALA A 268 -2.82 25.74 -1.97
C ALA A 268 -3.02 25.14 -3.37
N ALA A 269 -2.49 25.77 -4.42
CA ALA A 269 -2.54 25.26 -5.79
C ALA A 269 -1.79 23.91 -5.93
N LEU A 270 -0.59 23.79 -5.34
CA LEU A 270 0.16 22.54 -5.32
C LEU A 270 -0.56 21.44 -4.53
N GLN A 271 -1.21 21.78 -3.42
CA GLN A 271 -2.04 20.85 -2.66
C GLN A 271 -3.23 20.34 -3.48
N ALA A 272 -3.91 21.21 -4.22
CA ALA A 272 -5.01 20.84 -5.10
C ALA A 272 -4.56 19.89 -6.22
N LEU A 273 -3.43 20.19 -6.87
CA LEU A 273 -2.82 19.31 -7.88
C LEU A 273 -2.48 17.93 -7.31
N ARG A 274 -1.96 17.88 -6.07
CA ARG A 274 -1.66 16.63 -5.37
C ARG A 274 -2.90 15.79 -5.11
N GLN A 275 -4.00 16.40 -4.69
CA GLN A 275 -5.27 15.70 -4.43
C GLN A 275 -5.95 15.19 -5.72
N GLY A 276 -5.71 15.86 -6.84
CA GLY A 276 -6.15 15.43 -8.18
C GLY A 276 -5.33 14.28 -8.77
N ASN A 277 -4.10 14.06 -8.30
CA ASN A 277 -3.23 13.03 -8.86
C ASN A 277 -3.67 11.63 -8.41
N TRP A 278 -3.99 10.77 -9.38
CA TRP A 278 -4.41 9.39 -9.15
C TRP A 278 -3.35 8.56 -8.40
N PHE A 279 -2.06 8.85 -8.62
CA PHE A 279 -0.96 8.10 -8.01
C PHE A 279 -0.97 8.25 -6.49
N TYR A 280 -1.26 9.46 -6.00
CA TYR A 280 -1.42 9.71 -4.57
C TYR A 280 -2.60 8.92 -3.99
N ARG A 281 -3.73 8.88 -4.72
CA ARG A 281 -4.93 8.13 -4.29
C ARG A 281 -4.73 6.62 -4.28
N LEU A 282 -3.95 6.08 -5.22
CA LEU A 282 -3.71 4.64 -5.34
C LEU A 282 -2.52 4.15 -4.51
N SER A 283 -1.51 4.98 -4.26
CA SER A 283 -0.31 4.59 -3.49
C SER A 283 -0.62 4.24 -2.04
N LEU A 284 -1.48 5.00 -1.38
CA LEU A 284 -1.90 4.77 0.01
C LEU A 284 -2.55 3.38 0.23
N PRO A 285 -3.63 3.00 -0.49
CA PRO A 285 -4.22 1.68 -0.34
C PRO A 285 -3.31 0.55 -0.85
N LEU A 286 -2.52 0.81 -1.91
CA LEU A 286 -1.61 -0.21 -2.44
C LEU A 286 -0.52 -0.57 -1.43
N MET A 287 0.12 0.42 -0.79
CA MET A 287 1.14 0.20 0.24
C MET A 287 0.59 -0.59 1.44
N ALA A 288 -0.69 -0.39 1.79
CA ALA A 288 -1.33 -1.14 2.87
C ALA A 288 -1.55 -2.63 2.54
N VAL A 289 -1.87 -2.95 1.27
CA VAL A 289 -2.17 -4.33 0.83
C VAL A 289 -0.92 -5.07 0.35
N MET A 290 0.13 -4.36 -0.03
CA MET A 290 1.39 -4.91 -0.56
C MET A 290 2.00 -6.04 0.30
N PRO A 291 2.16 -5.92 1.64
CA PRO A 291 2.73 -7.00 2.45
C PRO A 291 1.86 -8.26 2.44
N THR A 292 0.54 -8.10 2.50
CA THR A 292 -0.42 -9.22 2.46
C THR A 292 -0.41 -9.91 1.10
N ALA A 293 -0.39 -9.14 0.02
CA ALA A 293 -0.31 -9.69 -1.34
C ALA A 293 1.01 -10.45 -1.57
N LEU A 294 2.13 -9.93 -1.06
CA LEU A 294 3.42 -10.61 -1.12
C LEU A 294 3.40 -11.93 -0.33
N LEU A 295 2.81 -11.95 0.86
CA LEU A 295 2.64 -13.16 1.67
C LEU A 295 1.76 -14.20 0.98
N ILE A 296 0.65 -13.78 0.36
CA ILE A 296 -0.22 -14.67 -0.42
C ILE A 296 0.54 -15.25 -1.62
N LEU A 297 1.29 -14.42 -2.35
CA LEU A 297 2.09 -14.87 -3.49
C LEU A 297 3.17 -15.87 -3.07
N LEU A 298 3.92 -15.55 -2.01
CA LEU A 298 4.92 -16.44 -1.44
C LEU A 298 4.29 -17.76 -0.99
N GLY A 299 3.15 -17.68 -0.29
CA GLY A 299 2.35 -18.83 0.12
C GLY A 299 1.93 -19.68 -1.08
N ALA A 300 1.43 -19.08 -2.15
CA ALA A 300 1.01 -19.77 -3.37
C ALA A 300 2.18 -20.46 -4.10
N MET A 301 3.39 -19.88 -4.07
CA MET A 301 4.58 -20.48 -4.64
C MET A 301 5.14 -21.63 -3.78
N VAL A 302 5.13 -21.48 -2.45
CA VAL A 302 5.71 -22.46 -1.51
C VAL A 302 4.75 -23.62 -1.24
N ALA A 303 3.44 -23.37 -1.20
CA ALA A 303 2.41 -24.37 -0.90
C ALA A 303 2.53 -25.68 -1.71
N PRO A 304 2.65 -25.68 -3.06
CA PRO A 304 2.76 -26.94 -3.81
C PRO A 304 4.02 -27.74 -3.45
N LEU A 305 5.13 -27.06 -3.15
CA LEU A 305 6.37 -27.72 -2.72
C LEU A 305 6.24 -28.25 -1.28
N ALA A 306 5.65 -27.48 -0.38
CA ALA A 306 5.40 -27.87 1.00
C ALA A 306 4.44 -29.07 1.09
N ILE A 307 3.38 -29.10 0.29
CA ILE A 307 2.48 -30.24 0.18
C ILE A 307 3.25 -31.47 -0.31
N LYS A 308 4.02 -31.38 -1.40
CA LYS A 308 4.86 -32.51 -1.87
C LYS A 308 5.85 -32.98 -0.81
N ALA A 309 6.47 -32.05 -0.07
CA ALA A 309 7.37 -32.38 1.02
C ALA A 309 6.64 -33.13 2.15
N LEU A 310 5.45 -32.67 2.56
CA LEU A 310 4.60 -33.35 3.55
C LEU A 310 4.27 -34.79 3.12
N PHE A 311 3.85 -34.98 1.86
CA PHE A 311 3.53 -36.29 1.32
C PHE A 311 4.77 -37.21 1.30
N TYR A 312 5.94 -36.68 0.95
CA TYR A 312 7.17 -37.44 0.80
C TYR A 312 7.87 -37.78 2.13
N PHE A 313 7.94 -36.82 3.06
CA PHE A 313 8.68 -36.99 4.31
C PHE A 313 7.81 -37.50 5.47
N VAL A 314 6.48 -37.29 5.42
CA VAL A 314 5.58 -37.66 6.52
C VAL A 314 4.62 -38.77 6.13
N LEU A 315 3.82 -38.58 5.07
CA LEU A 315 2.75 -39.52 4.74
C LEU A 315 3.26 -40.82 4.11
N ALA A 316 4.15 -40.74 3.13
CA ALA A 316 4.66 -41.93 2.45
C ALA A 316 5.47 -42.86 3.38
N PRO A 317 6.35 -42.37 4.28
CA PRO A 317 7.01 -43.23 5.26
C PRO A 317 6.04 -43.86 6.26
N ARG A 318 4.97 -43.15 6.65
CA ARG A 318 3.91 -43.72 7.49
C ARG A 318 3.15 -44.84 6.77
N ALA A 319 2.84 -44.65 5.49
CA ALA A 319 2.18 -45.65 4.67
C ALA A 319 3.04 -46.90 4.42
N ALA A 320 4.35 -46.73 4.24
CA ALA A 320 5.29 -47.84 4.08
C ALA A 320 5.47 -48.69 5.35
N ARG A 321 5.13 -48.14 6.53
CA ARG A 321 5.14 -48.87 7.81
C ARG A 321 3.82 -49.57 8.12
N CYS A 322 2.78 -49.34 7.32
CA CYS A 322 1.51 -50.05 7.50
C CYS A 322 1.71 -51.56 7.23
N PRO A 323 0.97 -52.43 7.95
CA PRO A 323 1.02 -53.85 7.69
C PRO A 323 0.62 -54.15 6.23
N PRO A 324 1.27 -55.14 5.58
CA PRO A 324 0.96 -55.48 4.21
C PRO A 324 -0.44 -56.09 4.09
N ILE A 325 -1.13 -55.79 2.99
CA ILE A 325 -2.43 -56.35 2.65
C ILE A 325 -2.22 -57.74 2.04
N ARG A 326 -2.83 -58.76 2.65
CA ARG A 326 -3.07 -60.07 2.04
C ARG A 326 -4.57 -60.21 1.83
N LEU A 327 -4.98 -60.53 0.60
CA LEU A 327 -6.40 -60.57 0.24
C LEU A 327 -6.98 -61.97 0.44
N LEU A 328 -6.27 -62.99 -0.06
CA LEU A 328 -6.66 -64.39 0.04
C LEU A 328 -5.42 -65.22 0.45
N PRO A 329 -5.08 -65.28 1.75
CA PRO A 329 -3.85 -65.93 2.20
C PRO A 329 -3.81 -67.43 1.88
N ASP A 330 -4.97 -68.08 1.81
CA ASP A 330 -5.10 -69.52 1.58
C ASP A 330 -5.13 -69.90 0.08
N SER A 331 -5.00 -68.93 -0.84
CA SER A 331 -5.01 -69.22 -2.28
C SER A 331 -3.67 -69.77 -2.76
N LEU A 332 -3.74 -70.58 -3.83
CA LEU A 332 -2.56 -71.20 -4.42
C LEU A 332 -1.75 -70.12 -5.17
N GLY A 333 -0.50 -69.92 -4.76
CA GLY A 333 0.43 -68.93 -5.33
C GLY A 333 1.05 -69.34 -6.67
N ALA A 334 0.30 -69.98 -7.56
CA ALA A 334 0.79 -70.36 -8.89
C ALA A 334 0.20 -69.45 -9.96
N LEU A 335 1.06 -69.09 -10.89
CA LEU A 335 0.73 -68.34 -12.09
C LEU A 335 1.77 -68.72 -13.13
N ALA A 336 1.33 -69.07 -14.34
CA ALA A 336 2.23 -69.35 -15.44
C ALA A 336 1.94 -68.41 -16.61
N LEU A 337 2.99 -67.84 -17.18
CA LEU A 337 2.92 -67.25 -18.52
C LEU A 337 3.15 -68.37 -19.53
N GLN A 338 2.35 -68.43 -20.60
CA GLN A 338 2.58 -69.42 -21.65
C GLN A 338 3.99 -69.29 -22.27
N PRO A 339 4.58 -70.39 -22.80
CA PRO A 339 6.00 -70.50 -23.15
C PRO A 339 6.50 -69.59 -24.29
N HIS A 340 5.67 -68.69 -24.81
CA HIS A 340 6.06 -67.61 -25.70
C HIS A 340 5.87 -66.31 -24.91
N GLN A 341 6.99 -65.73 -24.47
CA GLN A 341 7.01 -64.42 -23.79
C GLN A 341 6.19 -63.42 -24.62
N SER A 342 5.53 -62.50 -23.92
CA SER A 342 4.72 -61.40 -24.45
C SER A 342 4.99 -61.05 -25.92
N ALA A 343 3.95 -61.02 -26.74
CA ALA A 343 4.06 -60.81 -28.18
C ALA A 343 3.07 -59.76 -28.67
N VAL A 344 3.42 -59.08 -29.77
CA VAL A 344 2.53 -58.11 -30.45
C VAL A 344 1.26 -58.79 -30.97
N SER A 345 1.37 -60.07 -31.32
CA SER A 345 0.28 -60.89 -31.84
C SER A 345 0.40 -62.30 -31.26
N LEU A 346 -0.68 -62.79 -30.66
CA LEU A 346 -0.74 -64.09 -29.99
C LEU A 346 -1.85 -64.94 -30.59
N GLU A 347 -1.51 -66.16 -30.98
CA GLU A 347 -2.49 -67.14 -31.44
C GLU A 347 -3.09 -67.90 -30.24
N VAL A 348 -4.41 -67.81 -30.07
CA VAL A 348 -5.17 -68.47 -28.99
C VAL A 348 -6.04 -69.56 -29.58
N THR A 349 -5.86 -70.80 -29.14
CA THR A 349 -6.69 -71.93 -29.56
C THR A 349 -7.92 -72.07 -28.68
N VAL A 350 -9.10 -72.14 -29.31
CA VAL A 350 -10.40 -72.33 -28.64
C VAL A 350 -10.97 -73.69 -29.04
N ASP A 351 -11.25 -74.54 -28.05
CA ASP A 351 -11.82 -75.87 -28.25
C ASP A 351 -13.35 -75.90 -27.97
N ALA A 352 -13.94 -77.09 -28.08
CA ALA A 352 -15.37 -77.31 -27.82
C ALA A 352 -15.80 -77.11 -26.36
N ARG A 353 -14.87 -77.10 -25.40
CA ARG A 353 -15.12 -77.00 -23.96
C ARG A 353 -14.92 -75.59 -23.44
N HIS A 354 -14.16 -74.77 -24.14
CA HIS A 354 -13.84 -73.40 -23.78
C HIS A 354 -14.60 -72.39 -24.65
N GLU A 355 -14.76 -71.19 -24.13
CA GLU A 355 -15.22 -70.03 -24.86
C GLU A 355 -14.24 -68.88 -24.64
N LEU A 356 -13.98 -68.13 -25.70
CA LEU A 356 -13.11 -66.96 -25.66
C LEU A 356 -13.98 -65.71 -25.62
N LEU A 357 -13.76 -64.87 -24.61
CA LEU A 357 -14.32 -63.53 -24.52
C LEU A 357 -13.20 -62.54 -24.81
N LEU A 358 -13.34 -61.72 -25.84
CA LEU A 358 -12.28 -60.81 -26.26
C LEU A 358 -12.84 -59.42 -26.56
N HIS A 359 -12.08 -58.39 -26.24
CA HIS A 359 -12.38 -57.03 -26.68
C HIS A 359 -12.30 -56.94 -28.21
N PRO A 360 -13.30 -56.33 -28.89
CA PRO A 360 -13.35 -56.30 -30.36
C PRO A 360 -12.10 -55.69 -31.00
N ASP A 361 -11.55 -54.62 -30.39
CA ASP A 361 -10.33 -53.94 -30.88
C ASP A 361 -9.05 -54.80 -30.80
N PHE A 362 -9.12 -56.01 -30.25
CA PHE A 362 -7.97 -56.91 -30.12
C PHE A 362 -8.10 -58.18 -30.98
N LEU A 363 -9.19 -58.32 -31.73
CA LEU A 363 -9.40 -59.43 -32.65
C LEU A 363 -8.83 -59.06 -34.03
N GLN A 364 -7.68 -59.64 -34.41
CA GLN A 364 -7.04 -59.34 -35.69
C GLN A 364 -7.54 -60.26 -36.80
N SER A 365 -7.63 -61.56 -36.52
CA SER A 365 -8.18 -62.54 -37.44
C SER A 365 -8.97 -63.59 -36.68
N ALA A 366 -10.07 -64.01 -37.29
CA ALA A 366 -10.95 -65.05 -36.78
C ALA A 366 -11.01 -66.22 -37.75
N SER A 367 -10.93 -67.44 -37.24
CA SER A 367 -11.21 -68.62 -38.04
C SER A 367 -12.69 -68.64 -38.45
N VAL A 368 -12.98 -69.09 -39.67
CA VAL A 368 -14.35 -69.27 -40.19
C VAL A 368 -15.11 -70.35 -39.38
N ALA A 369 -14.38 -71.23 -38.71
CA ALA A 369 -14.91 -72.28 -37.86
C ALA A 369 -15.23 -71.75 -36.45
N GLY A 370 -16.29 -70.96 -36.30
CA GLY A 370 -16.74 -70.47 -34.99
C GLY A 370 -18.05 -69.70 -35.04
N HIS A 371 -18.88 -69.86 -34.02
CA HIS A 371 -20.03 -69.00 -33.77
C HIS A 371 -19.59 -67.82 -32.91
N THR A 372 -19.86 -66.60 -33.38
CA THR A 372 -19.55 -65.36 -32.66
C THR A 372 -20.84 -64.67 -32.20
N ASP A 373 -20.94 -64.35 -30.91
CA ASP A 373 -22.02 -63.57 -30.32
C ASP A 373 -21.49 -62.42 -29.46
N THR A 374 -22.31 -61.40 -29.23
CA THR A 374 -21.92 -60.26 -28.39
C THR A 374 -22.22 -60.54 -26.93
N CYS A 375 -21.20 -60.44 -26.08
CA CYS A 375 -21.33 -60.47 -24.64
C CYS A 375 -21.17 -59.04 -24.08
N TRP A 376 -22.27 -58.43 -23.65
CA TRP A 376 -22.29 -57.02 -23.26
C TRP A 376 -21.39 -56.66 -22.08
N LEU A 377 -21.18 -57.56 -21.12
CA LEU A 377 -20.39 -57.34 -19.91
C LEU A 377 -19.62 -58.62 -19.58
N LEU A 378 -18.36 -58.49 -19.14
CA LEU A 378 -17.58 -59.63 -18.64
C LEU A 378 -18.27 -60.30 -17.44
N ASN A 379 -18.74 -59.51 -16.48
CA ASN A 379 -19.49 -60.02 -15.34
C ASN A 379 -20.64 -59.06 -14.99
N PRO A 380 -21.92 -59.50 -15.05
CA PRO A 380 -23.07 -58.65 -14.79
C PRO A 380 -23.17 -58.19 -13.32
N GLN A 381 -22.48 -58.84 -12.38
CA GLN A 381 -22.43 -58.41 -10.97
C GLN A 381 -21.56 -57.15 -10.77
N TYR A 382 -20.67 -56.85 -11.73
CA TYR A 382 -19.78 -55.68 -11.67
C TYR A 382 -19.89 -54.86 -12.96
N PRO A 383 -21.07 -54.26 -13.25
CA PRO A 383 -21.32 -53.58 -14.52
C PRO A 383 -20.45 -52.35 -14.68
N LEU A 384 -20.27 -51.56 -13.61
CA LEU A 384 -19.43 -50.35 -13.63
C LEU A 384 -17.95 -50.67 -13.87
N THR A 385 -17.43 -51.74 -13.25
CA THR A 385 -16.04 -52.15 -13.48
C THR A 385 -15.87 -52.68 -14.90
N SER A 386 -16.82 -53.46 -15.41
CA SER A 386 -16.78 -53.95 -16.80
C SER A 386 -16.78 -52.77 -17.78
N LEU A 387 -17.62 -51.76 -17.56
CA LEU A 387 -17.65 -50.53 -18.37
C LEU A 387 -16.32 -49.78 -18.33
N ALA A 388 -15.81 -49.51 -17.15
CA ALA A 388 -14.68 -48.61 -17.00
C ALA A 388 -13.32 -49.26 -17.28
N SER A 389 -13.27 -50.59 -17.30
CA SER A 389 -12.14 -51.37 -17.80
C SER A 389 -12.14 -51.58 -19.31
N GLY A 390 -13.18 -51.12 -20.01
CA GLY A 390 -13.38 -51.39 -21.43
C GLY A 390 -13.92 -52.80 -21.72
N MET A 391 -14.13 -53.65 -20.72
CA MET A 391 -14.65 -55.01 -20.87
C MET A 391 -16.17 -55.05 -21.11
N VAL A 392 -16.61 -54.30 -22.12
CA VAL A 392 -18.00 -54.18 -22.61
C VAL A 392 -18.08 -54.56 -24.08
N ALA A 393 -19.26 -55.02 -24.50
CA ALA A 393 -19.51 -55.44 -25.89
C ALA A 393 -18.44 -56.41 -26.42
N LEU A 394 -18.02 -57.35 -25.57
CA LEU A 394 -17.02 -58.36 -25.87
C LEU A 394 -17.51 -59.29 -26.97
N THR A 395 -16.62 -59.68 -27.87
CA THR A 395 -16.87 -60.75 -28.82
C THR A 395 -16.69 -62.09 -28.10
N ARG A 396 -17.78 -62.83 -27.97
CA ARG A 396 -17.77 -64.21 -27.49
C ARG A 396 -17.61 -65.14 -28.68
N ILE A 397 -16.64 -66.04 -28.60
CA ILE A 397 -16.29 -66.99 -29.66
C ILE A 397 -16.43 -68.41 -29.12
N ARG A 398 -17.20 -69.23 -29.83
CA ARG A 398 -17.43 -70.64 -29.53
C ARG A 398 -17.21 -71.49 -30.77
N THR A 399 -16.45 -72.57 -30.62
CA THR A 399 -16.10 -73.48 -31.71
C THR A 399 -16.60 -74.90 -31.44
N THR A 400 -16.91 -75.67 -32.47
CA THR A 400 -17.26 -77.10 -32.33
C THR A 400 -16.05 -78.01 -32.50
N ALA A 401 -15.06 -77.57 -33.28
CA ALA A 401 -13.73 -78.16 -33.42
C ALA A 401 -12.66 -77.14 -32.97
N PRO A 402 -11.47 -77.58 -32.52
CA PRO A 402 -10.38 -76.67 -32.17
C PRO A 402 -10.06 -75.71 -33.32
N ALA A 403 -10.14 -74.41 -33.05
CA ALA A 403 -9.76 -73.38 -34.02
C ALA A 403 -8.92 -72.31 -33.34
N SER A 404 -8.02 -71.70 -34.09
CA SER A 404 -7.15 -70.64 -33.60
C SER A 404 -7.63 -69.25 -34.00
N PHE A 405 -7.39 -68.29 -33.10
CA PHE A 405 -7.75 -66.89 -33.25
C PHE A 405 -6.53 -66.04 -32.94
N VAL A 406 -6.27 -65.02 -33.76
CA VAL A 406 -5.10 -64.16 -33.56
C VAL A 406 -5.53 -62.91 -32.81
N VAL A 407 -4.93 -62.72 -31.64
CA VAL A 407 -5.17 -61.60 -30.75
C VAL A 407 -4.01 -60.62 -30.86
N SER A 408 -4.28 -59.39 -31.30
CA SER A 408 -3.30 -58.30 -31.39
C SER A 408 -3.98 -56.96 -31.15
N SER A 409 -3.33 -55.98 -30.53
CA SER A 409 -3.90 -54.63 -30.46
C SER A 409 -4.01 -54.02 -31.87
N THR A 410 -5.21 -53.57 -32.25
CA THR A 410 -5.42 -52.88 -33.55
C THR A 410 -5.15 -51.38 -33.47
N GLN A 411 -5.13 -50.81 -32.26
CA GLN A 411 -5.04 -49.36 -32.04
C GLN A 411 -3.69 -48.89 -31.48
N ASP A 412 -2.98 -49.73 -30.69
CA ASP A 412 -1.72 -49.36 -30.07
C ASP A 412 -0.56 -50.25 -30.54
N ALA A 413 0.33 -49.67 -31.34
CA ALA A 413 1.50 -50.34 -31.91
C ALA A 413 2.57 -50.73 -30.86
N HIS A 414 2.47 -50.25 -29.62
CA HIS A 414 3.41 -50.56 -28.54
C HIS A 414 2.81 -51.50 -27.48
N SER A 415 1.56 -51.93 -27.67
CA SER A 415 0.91 -52.89 -26.79
C SER A 415 1.30 -54.31 -27.19
N GLU A 416 1.79 -55.07 -26.21
CA GLU A 416 2.02 -56.50 -26.34
C GLU A 416 1.08 -57.27 -25.43
N ILE A 417 0.76 -58.49 -25.85
CA ILE A 417 -0.23 -59.34 -25.20
C ILE A 417 0.46 -60.54 -24.56
N GLY A 418 0.05 -60.84 -23.33
CA GLY A 418 0.45 -62.03 -22.60
C GLY A 418 -0.75 -62.89 -22.23
N LEU A 419 -0.58 -64.22 -22.27
CA LEU A 419 -1.58 -65.17 -21.80
C LEU A 419 -1.15 -65.76 -20.45
N LEU A 420 -1.89 -65.38 -19.41
CA LEU A 420 -1.70 -65.83 -18.04
C LEU A 420 -2.59 -67.04 -17.78
N VAL A 421 -1.98 -68.18 -17.44
CA VAL A 421 -2.68 -69.39 -17.04
C VAL A 421 -2.84 -69.38 -15.52
N LEU A 422 -4.10 -69.34 -15.07
CA LEU A 422 -4.46 -69.36 -13.66
C LEU A 422 -5.06 -70.73 -13.31
N PRO A 423 -4.36 -71.60 -12.57
CA PRO A 423 -4.86 -72.93 -12.22
C PRO A 423 -5.99 -72.89 -11.19
N ALA A 424 -6.69 -74.01 -11.02
CA ALA A 424 -7.72 -74.14 -10.00
C ALA A 424 -7.16 -73.87 -8.59
N GLY A 425 -7.88 -73.10 -7.78
CA GLY A 425 -7.45 -72.69 -6.44
C GLY A 425 -6.49 -71.50 -6.38
N ALA A 426 -5.94 -71.06 -7.53
CA ALA A 426 -5.17 -69.82 -7.61
C ALA A 426 -6.09 -68.61 -7.83
N ALA A 427 -5.68 -67.47 -7.29
CA ALA A 427 -6.38 -66.20 -7.48
C ALA A 427 -5.39 -65.08 -7.83
N LEU A 428 -5.73 -64.31 -8.86
CA LEU A 428 -4.94 -63.18 -9.34
C LEU A 428 -5.72 -61.88 -9.11
N VAL A 429 -5.12 -60.94 -8.40
CA VAL A 429 -5.62 -59.58 -8.26
C VAL A 429 -5.03 -58.77 -9.39
N MET A 430 -5.85 -58.15 -10.24
CA MET A 430 -5.34 -57.38 -11.36
C MET A 430 -6.11 -56.09 -11.59
N GLN A 431 -5.45 -55.13 -12.22
CA GLN A 431 -6.07 -53.90 -12.66
C GLN A 431 -6.94 -54.19 -13.89
N PRO A 432 -8.25 -53.93 -13.84
CA PRO A 432 -9.18 -54.34 -14.89
C PRO A 432 -8.85 -53.81 -16.29
N HIS A 433 -8.31 -52.60 -16.42
CA HIS A 433 -8.00 -51.98 -17.72
C HIS A 433 -6.84 -52.66 -18.48
N ASN A 434 -6.07 -53.53 -17.81
CA ASN A 434 -5.04 -54.34 -18.46
C ASN A 434 -5.58 -55.69 -18.96
N LEU A 435 -6.84 -56.02 -18.68
CA LEU A 435 -7.50 -57.21 -19.19
C LEU A 435 -8.04 -56.93 -20.59
N VAL A 436 -7.72 -57.82 -21.54
CA VAL A 436 -8.16 -57.73 -22.94
C VAL A 436 -9.18 -58.83 -23.26
N GLY A 437 -9.03 -59.98 -22.62
CA GLY A 437 -9.90 -61.12 -22.86
C GLY A 437 -9.69 -62.23 -21.85
N VAL A 438 -10.56 -63.23 -21.92
CA VAL A 438 -10.57 -64.38 -21.03
C VAL A 438 -10.94 -65.63 -21.83
N LEU A 439 -10.15 -66.69 -21.70
CA LEU A 439 -10.50 -68.03 -22.12
C LEU A 439 -11.00 -68.80 -20.89
N GLN A 440 -12.30 -69.12 -20.89
CA GLN A 440 -12.97 -69.76 -19.76
C GLN A 440 -13.71 -71.02 -20.21
N GLN A 441 -14.02 -71.91 -19.27
CA GLN A 441 -14.80 -73.11 -19.54
C GLN A 441 -16.27 -72.75 -19.79
N ARG A 442 -16.90 -73.39 -20.77
CA ARG A 442 -18.31 -73.14 -21.10
C ARG A 442 -19.21 -73.46 -19.92
N GLY A 443 -20.10 -72.52 -19.60
CA GLY A 443 -21.03 -72.63 -18.48
C GLY A 443 -20.41 -72.38 -17.10
N GLN A 444 -19.10 -72.16 -17.02
CA GLN A 444 -18.38 -71.82 -15.79
C GLN A 444 -17.63 -70.50 -15.99
N PRO A 445 -18.33 -69.36 -15.89
CA PRO A 445 -17.69 -68.06 -16.06
C PRO A 445 -16.65 -67.82 -14.97
N VAL A 446 -15.61 -67.05 -15.28
CA VAL A 446 -14.56 -66.72 -14.31
C VAL A 446 -15.16 -66.05 -13.08
N ARG A 447 -14.88 -66.63 -11.91
CA ARG A 447 -15.34 -66.09 -10.63
C ARG A 447 -14.49 -64.87 -10.27
N ILE A 448 -15.16 -63.74 -10.07
CA ILE A 448 -14.54 -62.46 -9.67
C ILE A 448 -15.06 -62.10 -8.27
N THR A 449 -14.15 -61.82 -7.35
CA THR A 449 -14.48 -61.35 -5.99
C THR A 449 -13.92 -59.96 -5.75
N SER A 450 -14.67 -59.12 -5.06
CA SER A 450 -14.29 -57.74 -4.73
C SER A 450 -13.88 -57.60 -3.27
N HIS A 451 -12.75 -56.95 -3.03
CA HIS A 451 -12.18 -56.72 -1.70
C HIS A 451 -11.96 -55.23 -1.46
N TRP A 452 -12.60 -54.66 -0.44
CA TRP A 452 -12.48 -53.25 -0.08
C TRP A 452 -11.50 -53.04 1.08
N ARG A 453 -10.65 -52.01 0.99
CA ARG A 453 -9.59 -51.72 1.97
C ARG A 453 -9.60 -50.24 2.37
N LEU A 454 -10.69 -49.81 2.99
CA LEU A 454 -10.91 -48.42 3.44
C LEU A 454 -10.16 -48.05 4.73
N GLY A 455 -9.70 -49.04 5.52
CA GLY A 455 -9.08 -48.81 6.82
C GLY A 455 -7.56 -48.60 6.82
N THR A 456 -6.91 -48.49 5.64
CA THR A 456 -5.45 -48.43 5.55
C THR A 456 -4.96 -47.16 4.87
N LEU A 457 -3.96 -46.50 5.47
CA LEU A 457 -3.42 -45.24 4.96
C LEU A 457 -2.83 -45.38 3.54
N HIS A 458 -2.16 -46.50 3.25
CA HIS A 458 -1.57 -46.70 1.93
C HIS A 458 -2.61 -46.90 0.82
N ALA A 459 -3.77 -47.51 1.11
CA ALA A 459 -4.87 -47.60 0.14
C ALA A 459 -5.43 -46.21 -0.20
N TRP A 460 -5.52 -45.30 0.79
CA TRP A 460 -5.92 -43.91 0.56
C TRP A 460 -4.87 -43.10 -0.21
N LEU A 461 -3.58 -43.28 0.08
CA LEU A 461 -2.53 -42.55 -0.63
C LEU A 461 -2.33 -43.01 -2.09
N THR A 462 -2.55 -44.31 -2.36
CA THR A 462 -2.52 -44.86 -3.73
C THR A 462 -3.85 -44.72 -4.48
N LEU A 463 -4.90 -44.30 -3.76
CA LEU A 463 -6.30 -44.34 -4.18
C LEU A 463 -6.79 -45.74 -4.61
N GLN A 464 -6.07 -46.82 -4.29
CA GLN A 464 -6.47 -48.20 -4.56
C GLN A 464 -7.29 -48.76 -3.39
N LEU A 465 -8.55 -48.33 -3.30
CA LEU A 465 -9.44 -48.72 -2.21
C LEU A 465 -10.13 -50.08 -2.45
N ARG A 466 -10.15 -50.54 -3.70
CA ARG A 466 -10.83 -51.77 -4.12
C ARG A 466 -9.93 -52.63 -4.98
N TYR A 467 -9.90 -53.92 -4.68
CA TYR A 467 -9.15 -54.94 -5.39
C TYR A 467 -10.11 -55.99 -5.95
N LEU A 468 -9.90 -56.38 -7.20
CA LEU A 468 -10.67 -57.42 -7.88
C LEU A 468 -9.79 -58.65 -8.08
N ALA A 469 -10.18 -59.74 -7.44
CA ALA A 469 -9.49 -61.02 -7.55
C ALA A 469 -10.26 -61.94 -8.51
N PHE A 470 -9.57 -62.39 -9.56
CA PHE A 470 -10.01 -63.38 -10.54
C PHE A 470 -9.56 -64.75 -10.05
N HIS A 471 -10.47 -65.72 -10.02
CA HIS A 471 -10.20 -67.08 -9.52
C HIS A 471 -10.08 -68.06 -10.68
N GLY A 472 -9.10 -68.96 -10.63
CA GLY A 472 -8.95 -70.04 -11.59
C GLY A 472 -9.89 -71.23 -11.34
N PRO A 473 -10.03 -72.16 -12.30
CA PRO A 473 -9.22 -72.28 -13.52
C PRO A 473 -9.67 -71.33 -14.65
N ALA A 474 -8.74 -70.54 -15.19
CA ALA A 474 -8.99 -69.64 -16.32
C ALA A 474 -7.69 -69.25 -17.03
N GLN A 475 -7.77 -68.80 -18.28
CA GLN A 475 -6.65 -68.12 -18.93
C GLN A 475 -7.03 -66.66 -19.19
N LEU A 476 -6.22 -65.73 -18.68
CA LEU A 476 -6.45 -64.30 -18.77
C LEU A 476 -5.52 -63.73 -19.84
N ILE A 477 -6.09 -63.03 -20.82
CA ILE A 477 -5.36 -62.33 -21.86
C ILE A 477 -5.16 -60.90 -21.38
N VAL A 478 -3.92 -60.51 -21.16
CA VAL A 478 -3.56 -59.20 -20.62
C VAL A 478 -2.70 -58.42 -21.58
N GLN A 479 -2.80 -57.09 -21.52
CA GLN A 479 -1.94 -56.18 -22.27
C GLN A 479 -0.88 -55.54 -21.36
N GLY A 480 0.30 -55.29 -21.92
CA GLY A 480 1.37 -54.52 -21.30
C GLY A 480 2.09 -53.66 -22.34
N SER A 481 2.56 -52.47 -21.93
CA SER A 481 3.36 -51.62 -22.84
C SER A 481 4.77 -52.17 -22.95
N ARG A 482 5.19 -52.52 -24.18
CA ARG A 482 6.48 -53.15 -24.49
C ARG A 482 6.76 -54.48 -23.77
N GLY A 483 5.72 -55.19 -23.38
CA GLY A 483 5.86 -56.52 -22.83
C GLY A 483 5.12 -56.75 -21.53
N VAL A 484 4.79 -58.01 -21.27
CA VAL A 484 4.23 -58.55 -20.03
C VAL A 484 5.23 -59.52 -19.41
N ARG A 485 5.64 -59.25 -18.16
CA ARG A 485 6.55 -60.11 -17.40
C ARG A 485 5.87 -60.68 -16.17
N VAL A 486 6.18 -61.94 -15.88
CA VAL A 486 5.78 -62.64 -14.66
C VAL A 486 7.03 -62.99 -13.88
N GLU A 487 7.11 -62.54 -12.63
CA GLU A 487 8.27 -62.78 -11.77
C GLU A 487 7.83 -63.21 -10.37
N PRO A 488 8.61 -64.09 -9.70
CA PRO A 488 8.33 -64.50 -8.33
C PRO A 488 8.62 -63.37 -7.34
N ALA A 489 7.79 -63.25 -6.29
CA ALA A 489 7.91 -62.17 -5.31
C ALA A 489 9.11 -62.32 -4.35
N HIS A 490 9.38 -63.55 -3.88
CA HIS A 490 10.45 -63.90 -2.94
C HIS A 490 10.62 -62.88 -1.80
N SER A 491 11.84 -62.35 -1.60
CA SER A 491 12.22 -61.42 -0.54
C SER A 491 11.73 -59.98 -0.74
N GLY A 492 11.08 -59.70 -1.87
CA GLY A 492 10.41 -58.45 -2.14
C GLY A 492 11.04 -57.62 -3.24
N ARG A 493 10.22 -57.25 -4.24
CA ARG A 493 10.58 -56.28 -5.28
C ARG A 493 9.65 -55.07 -5.22
N SER A 494 10.15 -53.91 -5.65
CA SER A 494 9.34 -52.69 -5.81
C SER A 494 9.15 -52.36 -7.29
N ILE A 495 7.91 -52.06 -7.68
CA ILE A 495 7.51 -51.81 -9.07
C ILE A 495 6.72 -50.50 -9.13
N SER A 496 6.80 -49.80 -10.25
CA SER A 496 5.94 -48.64 -10.49
C SER A 496 4.47 -49.08 -10.50
N GLN A 497 3.61 -48.41 -9.72
CA GLN A 497 2.17 -48.71 -9.67
C GLN A 497 1.49 -48.65 -11.04
N ALA A 498 2.01 -47.80 -11.94
CA ALA A 498 1.52 -47.65 -13.31
C ALA A 498 2.02 -48.75 -14.27
N ALA A 499 2.96 -49.59 -13.84
CA ALA A 499 3.40 -50.76 -14.58
C ALA A 499 2.81 -52.06 -14.03
N THR A 500 2.27 -52.06 -12.80
CA THR A 500 1.63 -53.24 -12.18
C THR A 500 0.38 -53.65 -12.96
N ILE A 501 0.38 -54.85 -13.52
CA ILE A 501 -0.80 -55.46 -14.15
C ILE A 501 -1.61 -56.21 -13.11
N GLY A 502 -0.94 -57.05 -12.30
CA GLY A 502 -1.59 -57.83 -11.25
C GLY A 502 -0.61 -58.61 -10.37
N PHE A 503 -1.12 -59.31 -9.37
CA PHE A 503 -0.34 -60.10 -8.43
C PHE A 503 -1.20 -61.21 -7.80
N ASN A 504 -0.57 -62.33 -7.40
CA ASN A 504 -1.30 -63.41 -6.72
C ASN A 504 -1.91 -62.89 -5.39
N ALA A 505 -3.16 -63.25 -5.12
CA ALA A 505 -3.94 -62.69 -4.01
C ALA A 505 -3.42 -63.09 -2.60
N ASN A 506 -2.55 -64.09 -2.53
CA ASN A 506 -1.90 -64.55 -1.30
C ASN A 506 -0.64 -63.74 -0.93
N LEU A 507 -0.11 -62.94 -1.86
CA LEU A 507 1.08 -62.11 -1.62
C LEU A 507 0.79 -60.98 -0.63
N ALA A 508 1.82 -60.62 0.13
CA ALA A 508 1.82 -59.48 1.03
C ALA A 508 2.08 -58.20 0.22
N TYR A 509 1.01 -57.52 -0.16
CA TYR A 509 1.07 -56.24 -0.87
C TYR A 509 1.33 -55.08 0.10
N SER A 510 2.30 -54.24 -0.23
CA SER A 510 2.59 -53.00 0.50
C SER A 510 3.04 -51.91 -0.47
N THR A 511 3.25 -50.70 0.05
CA THR A 511 3.77 -49.59 -0.76
C THR A 511 5.12 -49.15 -0.23
N ARG A 512 6.05 -48.82 -1.13
CA ARG A 512 7.32 -48.17 -0.79
C ARG A 512 7.35 -46.77 -1.37
N ARG A 513 7.89 -45.82 -0.60
CA ARG A 513 8.17 -44.47 -1.10
C ARG A 513 9.26 -44.53 -2.17
N SER A 514 9.19 -43.67 -3.18
CA SER A 514 10.31 -43.43 -4.08
C SER A 514 11.58 -43.01 -3.33
N GLU A 515 12.72 -43.45 -3.83
CA GLU A 515 14.01 -43.26 -3.16
C GLU A 515 14.44 -41.80 -3.15
N THR A 516 14.16 -41.06 -4.23
CA THR A 516 14.67 -39.70 -4.42
C THR A 516 13.57 -38.65 -4.45
N PHE A 517 13.66 -37.67 -3.54
CA PHE A 517 12.70 -36.57 -3.45
C PHE A 517 12.67 -35.72 -4.72
N VAL A 518 13.83 -35.45 -5.32
CA VAL A 518 13.95 -34.58 -6.49
C VAL A 518 13.26 -35.19 -7.71
N ALA A 519 13.36 -36.51 -7.93
CA ALA A 519 12.66 -37.17 -9.02
C ALA A 519 11.14 -37.08 -8.84
N TYR A 520 10.64 -37.24 -7.61
CA TYR A 520 9.23 -37.06 -7.27
C TYR A 520 8.75 -35.61 -7.48
N VAL A 521 9.48 -34.61 -6.96
CA VAL A 521 9.09 -33.19 -7.11
C VAL A 521 9.03 -32.78 -8.58
N ARG A 522 9.97 -33.27 -9.41
CA ARG A 522 10.02 -33.05 -10.86
C ARG A 522 9.01 -33.90 -11.65
N GLY A 523 8.29 -34.82 -11.00
CA GLY A 523 7.30 -35.69 -11.63
C GLY A 523 7.90 -36.79 -12.51
N LYS A 524 9.18 -37.13 -12.34
CA LYS A 524 9.84 -38.24 -13.04
C LYS A 524 9.54 -39.60 -12.43
N GLN A 525 9.25 -39.64 -11.13
CA GLN A 525 8.86 -40.83 -10.38
C GLN A 525 7.59 -40.55 -9.57
N ALA A 526 6.77 -41.57 -9.38
CA ALA A 526 5.62 -41.49 -8.50
C ALA A 526 6.06 -41.37 -7.02
N LEU A 527 5.14 -40.96 -6.14
CA LEU A 527 5.40 -40.91 -4.69
C LEU A 527 5.62 -42.33 -4.13
N LEU A 528 4.79 -43.27 -4.57
CA LEU A 528 4.70 -44.63 -4.08
C LEU A 528 4.92 -45.62 -5.23
N HIS A 529 5.56 -46.73 -4.88
CA HIS A 529 5.77 -47.92 -5.69
C HIS A 529 5.11 -49.10 -5.00
N ASP A 530 4.56 -50.03 -5.77
CA ASP A 530 3.99 -51.26 -5.26
C ASP A 530 5.13 -52.19 -4.82
N SER A 531 4.97 -52.87 -3.69
CA SER A 531 5.92 -53.85 -3.19
C SER A 531 5.21 -55.13 -2.81
N PHE A 532 5.67 -56.24 -3.39
CA PHE A 532 5.09 -57.57 -3.21
C PHE A 532 6.08 -58.46 -2.49
N GLN A 533 5.68 -59.12 -1.41
CA GLN A 533 6.50 -60.07 -0.65
C GLN A 533 5.76 -61.39 -0.43
N GLY A 534 6.47 -62.51 -0.49
CA GLY A 534 5.91 -63.84 -0.21
C GLY A 534 6.70 -64.95 -0.88
N ASP A 535 6.83 -66.08 -0.18
CA ASP A 535 7.66 -67.21 -0.63
C ASP A 535 7.04 -68.00 -1.78
N ALA A 536 5.70 -67.98 -1.90
CA ALA A 536 4.94 -68.69 -2.92
C ALA A 536 3.94 -67.74 -3.60
N GLY A 537 4.35 -67.10 -4.70
CA GLY A 537 3.48 -66.24 -5.51
C GLY A 537 4.25 -65.40 -6.54
N PHE A 538 3.51 -64.94 -7.54
CA PHE A 538 4.04 -64.16 -8.65
C PHE A 538 3.32 -62.81 -8.77
N TYR A 539 4.01 -61.84 -9.36
CA TYR A 539 3.40 -60.60 -9.81
C TYR A 539 3.62 -60.44 -11.32
N VAL A 540 2.74 -59.65 -11.92
CA VAL A 540 2.70 -59.38 -13.35
C VAL A 540 2.81 -57.88 -13.56
N TYR A 541 3.72 -57.46 -14.44
CA TYR A 541 3.93 -56.06 -14.75
C TYR A 541 4.30 -55.86 -16.22
N GLY A 542 4.02 -54.65 -16.72
CA GLY A 542 4.45 -54.20 -18.03
C GLY A 542 5.90 -53.71 -18.01
N GLU A 543 6.68 -53.95 -19.06
CA GLU A 543 8.08 -53.49 -19.10
C GLU A 543 8.20 -51.97 -19.03
N MET A 544 7.24 -51.25 -19.65
CA MET A 544 7.11 -49.81 -19.52
C MET A 544 5.76 -49.44 -18.90
N PRO A 545 5.70 -48.40 -18.05
CA PRO A 545 4.42 -47.85 -17.65
C PRO A 545 3.67 -47.32 -18.87
N HIS A 546 2.38 -47.57 -18.96
CA HIS A 546 1.57 -47.10 -20.07
C HIS A 546 1.64 -45.56 -20.15
N ALA A 547 2.07 -45.02 -21.29
CA ALA A 547 2.27 -43.58 -21.46
C ALA A 547 0.91 -42.87 -21.46
N ALA A 548 0.62 -42.07 -20.42
CA ALA A 548 -0.55 -41.22 -20.45
C ALA A 548 -0.46 -40.27 -21.67
N PRO A 549 -1.50 -40.17 -22.52
CA PRO A 549 -1.46 -39.32 -23.70
C PRO A 549 -1.22 -37.87 -23.30
N HIS A 550 -0.20 -37.26 -23.92
CA HIS A 550 0.28 -35.90 -23.62
C HIS A 550 -0.78 -34.85 -24.02
N GLY A 551 -1.71 -34.56 -23.12
CA GLY A 551 -2.69 -33.47 -23.26
C GLY A 551 -2.31 -32.23 -22.43
N SER A 552 -2.45 -31.04 -23.02
CA SER A 552 -2.09 -29.75 -22.41
C SER A 552 -2.97 -29.36 -21.20
N GLY A 553 -2.32 -28.94 -20.11
CA GLY A 553 -2.79 -27.96 -19.11
C GLY A 553 -4.10 -28.25 -18.38
N ALA A 554 -5.23 -27.82 -18.94
CA ALA A 554 -6.55 -27.87 -18.31
C ALA A 554 -7.22 -29.26 -18.41
N ALA A 555 -7.02 -29.96 -19.53
CA ALA A 555 -7.52 -31.32 -19.73
C ALA A 555 -6.87 -32.33 -18.76
N ARG A 556 -5.64 -32.05 -18.31
CA ARG A 556 -4.89 -32.88 -17.36
C ARG A 556 -5.46 -32.81 -15.94
N TRP A 557 -5.96 -31.66 -15.48
CA TRP A 557 -6.55 -31.53 -14.15
C TRP A 557 -7.93 -32.21 -14.09
N LEU A 558 -8.77 -31.98 -15.10
CA LEU A 558 -10.09 -32.61 -15.18
C LEU A 558 -10.01 -34.14 -15.35
N ARG A 559 -9.08 -34.64 -16.19
CA ARG A 559 -8.80 -36.10 -16.25
C ARG A 559 -8.18 -36.61 -14.96
N GLY A 560 -7.29 -35.85 -14.32
CA GLY A 560 -6.68 -36.26 -13.05
C GLY A 560 -7.71 -36.43 -11.93
N VAL A 561 -8.74 -35.58 -11.88
CA VAL A 561 -9.88 -35.75 -10.94
C VAL A 561 -10.73 -36.96 -11.34
N GLY A 562 -11.04 -37.12 -12.63
CA GLY A 562 -11.77 -38.29 -13.14
C GLY A 562 -11.06 -39.61 -12.83
N ASP A 563 -9.77 -39.73 -13.16
CA ASP A 563 -8.93 -40.89 -12.86
C ASP A 563 -8.79 -41.13 -11.36
N SER A 564 -8.75 -40.08 -10.54
CA SER A 564 -8.71 -40.23 -9.08
C SER A 564 -10.02 -40.80 -8.54
N VAL A 565 -11.16 -40.38 -9.10
CA VAL A 565 -12.48 -40.92 -8.76
C VAL A 565 -12.62 -42.36 -9.25
N LEU A 566 -12.15 -42.68 -10.46
CA LEU A 566 -12.18 -44.05 -11.00
C LEU A 566 -11.28 -45.00 -10.19
N LYS A 567 -10.07 -44.56 -9.82
CA LYS A 567 -9.17 -45.33 -8.95
C LYS A 567 -9.79 -45.67 -7.59
N VAL A 568 -10.53 -44.74 -7.00
CA VAL A 568 -11.28 -44.96 -5.75
C VAL A 568 -12.25 -46.15 -5.85
N PHE A 569 -12.75 -46.45 -7.06
CA PHE A 569 -13.60 -47.61 -7.34
C PHE A 569 -12.85 -48.85 -7.86
N GLY A 570 -11.51 -48.85 -7.83
CA GLY A 570 -10.67 -49.96 -8.29
C GLY A 570 -10.63 -50.13 -9.81
N ILE A 571 -10.78 -49.02 -10.54
CA ILE A 571 -10.84 -48.95 -12.00
C ILE A 571 -9.58 -48.26 -12.54
#